data_AF-A0A368EZR6-F1
#
_entry.id   AF-A0A368EZR6-F1
#
_cell.length_a   1.000
_cell.length_b   1.000
_cell.length_c   1.000
_cell.angle_alpha   90.00
_cell.angle_beta   90.00
_cell.angle_gamma   90.00
#
_symmetry.space_group_name_H-M   'P 1'
#
loop_
_entity.id
_entity.type
_entity.pdbx_description
1 polymer ?
#
loop_
_entity_poly.entity_id
_entity_poly.type
_entity_poly.pdbx_seq_one_letter_code
_entity_poly.pdbx_strand_id
1 'polypeptide(L)'
;LQCLGTVCDFRLSYGRVLSKKSKIVCVNRNRNQLTKNEKAFWNADVSVQADVASTLTLVASQLEKQDSHVPSAWIDELRRKEEEKEAANAKKMSEELASGFINPLNFLARLDKKLPDDAILVADGGDFVGSAAYIVRPRGPLQWLDPGAFGTLGVGGGFALGAKVRVFVRVNGSLTI
;
A
#
# COMPACT_ATOMS: atom_id res chain seq x y z
N LEU A 1 2.59 -6.42 -14.66
CA LEU A 1 2.12 -5.07 -14.28
C LEU A 1 2.87 -4.65 -13.03
N GLN A 2 3.66 -3.58 -13.08
CA GLN A 2 4.52 -3.19 -11.94
C GLN A 2 4.21 -1.79 -11.41
N CYS A 3 3.71 -0.87 -12.24
CA CYS A 3 3.35 0.49 -11.78
C CYS A 3 1.91 0.84 -12.19
N LEU A 4 0.96 0.67 -11.27
CA LEU A 4 -0.47 0.92 -11.50
C LEU A 4 -0.93 2.11 -10.66
N GLY A 5 -1.18 3.27 -11.29
CA GLY A 5 -1.55 4.49 -10.57
C GLY A 5 -0.47 5.03 -9.62
N THR A 6 0.72 4.43 -9.63
CA THR A 6 1.89 4.84 -8.86
C THR A 6 2.93 5.51 -9.77
N VAL A 7 3.76 6.35 -9.18
CA VAL A 7 4.85 7.06 -9.86
C VAL A 7 6.16 6.55 -9.29
N CYS A 8 7.15 6.29 -10.15
CA CYS A 8 8.50 5.94 -9.73
C CYS A 8 9.26 7.14 -9.16
N ASP A 9 8.79 7.68 -8.04
CA ASP A 9 9.41 8.74 -7.26
C ASP A 9 10.36 8.15 -6.18
N PHE A 10 10.77 8.97 -5.22
CA PHE A 10 11.69 8.57 -4.16
C PHE A 10 11.20 7.35 -3.35
N ARG A 11 9.87 7.13 -3.22
CA ARG A 11 9.30 5.97 -2.51
C ARG A 11 9.62 4.65 -3.19
N LEU A 12 9.82 4.69 -4.51
CA LEU A 12 10.30 3.56 -5.31
C LEU A 12 11.77 3.73 -5.72
N SER A 13 12.54 4.54 -4.98
CA SER A 13 13.95 4.85 -5.28
C SER A 13 14.17 5.27 -6.73
N TYR A 14 13.25 6.05 -7.31
CA TYR A 14 13.28 6.48 -8.71
C TYR A 14 13.34 5.32 -9.71
N GLY A 15 12.79 4.16 -9.34
CA GLY A 15 12.78 2.93 -10.14
C GLY A 15 14.07 2.10 -10.05
N ARG A 16 15.05 2.48 -9.22
CA ARG A 16 16.30 1.71 -9.03
C ARG A 16 16.07 0.30 -8.49
N VAL A 17 14.98 0.10 -7.75
CA VAL A 17 14.58 -1.22 -7.20
C VAL A 17 14.02 -2.15 -8.27
N LEU A 18 13.66 -1.64 -9.44
CA LEU A 18 13.13 -2.45 -10.53
C LEU A 18 14.29 -3.19 -11.22
N SER A 19 14.14 -4.50 -11.38
CA SER A 19 15.14 -5.32 -12.05
C SER A 19 15.23 -4.95 -13.53
N LYS A 20 16.45 -4.75 -14.03
CA LYS A 20 16.70 -4.55 -15.47
C LYS A 20 16.25 -5.72 -16.35
N LYS A 21 16.03 -6.91 -15.74
CA LYS A 21 15.57 -8.12 -16.44
C LYS A 21 14.03 -8.24 -16.46
N SER A 22 13.31 -7.49 -15.63
CA SER A 22 11.86 -7.61 -15.55
C SER A 22 11.16 -6.80 -16.63
N LYS A 23 10.02 -7.31 -17.12
CA LYS A 23 9.12 -6.56 -17.99
C LYS A 23 8.29 -5.57 -17.18
N ILE A 24 8.46 -4.29 -17.46
CA ILE A 24 7.83 -3.20 -16.74
C ILE A 24 6.60 -2.74 -17.53
N VAL A 25 5.43 -2.87 -16.90
CA VAL A 25 4.17 -2.35 -17.45
C VAL A 25 3.63 -1.29 -16.51
N CYS A 26 3.35 -0.11 -17.08
CA CYS A 26 2.90 1.07 -16.38
C CYS A 26 1.51 1.51 -16.88
N VAL A 27 0.61 1.83 -15.95
CA VAL A 27 -0.73 2.35 -16.24
C VAL A 27 -0.97 3.59 -15.39
N ASN A 28 -1.30 4.71 -16.02
CA ASN A 28 -1.64 5.95 -15.32
C ASN A 28 -2.53 6.83 -16.21
N ARG A 29 -3.48 7.55 -15.61
CA ARG A 29 -4.37 8.48 -16.33
C ARG A 29 -3.60 9.69 -16.87
N ASN A 30 -2.58 10.13 -16.14
CA ASN A 30 -1.79 11.31 -16.47
C ASN A 30 -0.50 10.92 -17.19
N ARG A 31 -0.29 11.45 -18.40
CA ARG A 31 0.90 11.16 -19.22
C ARG A 31 2.20 11.56 -18.54
N ASN A 32 2.24 12.72 -17.90
CA ASN A 32 3.45 13.21 -17.24
C ASN A 32 3.84 12.32 -16.06
N GLN A 33 2.85 11.81 -15.32
CA GLN A 33 3.09 10.85 -14.23
C GLN A 33 3.53 9.48 -14.76
N LEU A 34 2.96 9.03 -15.88
CA LEU A 34 3.29 7.75 -16.52
C LEU A 34 4.77 7.65 -16.90
N THR A 35 5.36 8.73 -17.40
CA THR A 35 6.75 8.77 -17.88
C THR A 35 7.72 9.43 -16.89
N LYS A 36 7.27 9.78 -15.68
CA LYS A 36 8.12 10.51 -14.73
C LYS A 36 9.27 9.62 -14.25
N ASN A 37 10.49 10.16 -14.33
CA ASN A 37 11.75 9.48 -14.00
C ASN A 37 12.08 8.25 -14.86
N GLU A 38 11.32 8.00 -15.93
CA GLU A 38 11.68 7.01 -16.93
C GLU A 38 13.05 7.37 -17.55
N LYS A 39 13.81 6.37 -17.97
CA LYS A 39 15.17 6.47 -18.54
C LYS A 39 16.29 6.85 -17.55
N ALA A 40 15.97 7.17 -16.30
CA ALA A 40 16.99 7.37 -15.27
C ALA A 40 17.61 6.04 -14.81
N PHE A 41 16.76 5.12 -14.33
CA PHE A 41 17.19 3.81 -13.80
C PHE A 41 16.35 2.63 -14.32
N TRP A 42 15.27 2.93 -15.04
CA TRP A 42 14.27 1.98 -15.50
C TRP A 42 13.61 2.49 -16.79
N ASN A 43 12.98 1.61 -17.56
CA ASN A 43 12.23 1.96 -18.75
C ASN A 43 10.97 1.11 -18.81
N ALA A 44 9.83 1.67 -19.21
CA ALA A 44 8.64 0.86 -19.41
C ALA A 44 8.76 0.05 -20.71
N ASP A 45 8.39 -1.23 -20.66
CA ASP A 45 8.17 -2.03 -21.87
C ASP A 45 6.79 -1.74 -22.47
N VAL A 46 5.81 -1.45 -21.61
CA VAL A 46 4.45 -1.10 -22.01
C VAL A 46 3.94 0.04 -21.14
N SER A 47 3.49 1.11 -21.79
CA SER A 47 2.94 2.31 -21.15
C SER A 47 1.52 2.55 -21.63
N VAL A 48 0.55 2.46 -20.71
CA VAL A 48 -0.87 2.63 -20.99
C VAL A 48 -1.39 3.90 -20.31
N GLN A 49 -1.79 4.89 -21.11
CA GLN A 49 -2.44 6.09 -20.58
C GLN A 49 -3.95 5.85 -20.48
N ALA A 50 -4.41 5.39 -19.32
CA ALA A 50 -5.82 5.04 -19.11
C ALA A 50 -6.19 5.07 -17.62
N ASP A 51 -7.49 4.95 -17.35
CA ASP A 51 -7.99 4.67 -16.00
C ASP A 51 -7.52 3.28 -15.53
N VAL A 52 -6.97 3.22 -14.31
CA VAL A 52 -6.32 2.01 -13.78
C VAL A 52 -7.36 0.93 -13.49
N ALA A 53 -8.48 1.27 -12.86
CA ALA A 53 -9.51 0.31 -12.47
C ALA A 53 -10.15 -0.35 -13.70
N SER A 54 -10.53 0.47 -14.68
CA SER A 54 -11.10 -0.01 -15.95
C SER A 54 -10.10 -0.88 -16.72
N THR A 55 -8.83 -0.47 -16.77
CA THR A 55 -7.76 -1.25 -17.43
C THR A 55 -7.58 -2.61 -16.76
N LEU A 56 -7.53 -2.67 -15.43
CA LEU A 56 -7.37 -3.93 -14.71
C LEU A 56 -8.56 -4.86 -14.89
N THR A 57 -9.78 -4.33 -14.87
CA THR A 57 -11.00 -5.12 -15.10
C THR A 57 -10.98 -5.74 -16.50
N LEU A 58 -10.59 -4.96 -17.51
CA LEU A 58 -10.46 -5.47 -18.88
C LEU A 58 -9.36 -6.52 -18.99
N VAL A 59 -8.18 -6.27 -18.42
CA VAL A 59 -7.06 -7.23 -18.46
C VAL A 59 -7.43 -8.54 -17.74
N ALA A 60 -8.04 -8.47 -16.55
CA ALA A 60 -8.50 -9.65 -15.81
C ALA A 60 -9.47 -10.49 -16.65
N SER A 61 -10.48 -9.85 -17.27
CA SER A 61 -11.45 -10.55 -18.12
C SER A 61 -10.82 -11.23 -19.34
N GLN A 62 -9.67 -10.74 -19.83
CA GLN A 62 -8.95 -11.34 -20.95
C GLN A 62 -8.05 -12.49 -20.48
N LEU A 63 -7.40 -12.36 -19.31
CA LEU A 63 -6.58 -13.42 -18.73
C LEU A 63 -7.40 -14.65 -18.37
N GLU A 64 -8.61 -14.46 -17.83
CA GLU A 64 -9.56 -15.53 -17.55
C GLU A 64 -9.95 -16.30 -18.81
N LYS A 65 -10.21 -15.60 -19.92
CA LYS A 65 -10.53 -16.24 -21.22
C LYS A 65 -9.36 -17.03 -21.81
N GLN A 66 -8.14 -16.66 -21.46
CA GLN A 66 -6.91 -17.29 -21.95
C GLN A 66 -6.42 -18.42 -21.04
N ASP A 67 -7.14 -18.73 -19.96
CA ASP A 67 -6.72 -19.70 -18.95
C ASP A 67 -5.29 -19.43 -18.43
N SER A 68 -4.92 -18.14 -18.38
CA SER A 68 -3.55 -17.73 -18.03
C SER A 68 -3.40 -17.63 -16.52
N HIS A 69 -2.48 -18.44 -15.98
CA HIS A 69 -2.25 -18.54 -14.54
C HIS A 69 -0.81 -18.17 -14.17
N VAL A 70 -0.67 -17.52 -13.03
CA VAL A 70 0.65 -17.28 -12.43
C VAL A 70 1.16 -18.62 -11.86
N PRO A 71 2.43 -18.99 -12.06
CA PRO A 71 2.97 -20.24 -11.51
C PRO A 71 2.79 -20.33 -9.99
N SER A 72 2.13 -21.39 -9.50
CA SER A 72 1.89 -21.61 -8.06
C SER A 72 3.18 -21.63 -7.25
N ALA A 73 4.21 -22.31 -7.76
CA ALA A 73 5.53 -22.37 -7.12
C ALA A 73 6.14 -20.98 -6.85
N TRP A 74 5.89 -20.01 -7.74
CA TRP A 74 6.36 -18.63 -7.52
C TRP A 74 5.57 -17.94 -6.41
N ILE A 75 4.25 -18.12 -6.37
CA ILE A 75 3.39 -17.61 -5.30
C ILE A 75 3.76 -18.21 -3.94
N ASP A 76 4.02 -19.52 -3.90
CA ASP A 76 4.37 -20.22 -2.66
C ASP A 76 5.74 -19.78 -2.13
N GLU A 77 6.72 -19.56 -3.00
CA GLU A 77 8.01 -18.97 -2.62
C GLU A 77 7.86 -17.55 -2.06
N LEU A 78 6.96 -16.72 -2.62
CA LEU A 78 6.69 -15.39 -2.08
C LEU A 78 6.01 -15.45 -0.71
N ARG A 79 5.03 -16.35 -0.53
CA ARG A 79 4.37 -16.58 0.76
C ARG A 79 5.35 -17.02 1.83
N ARG A 80 6.24 -17.97 1.52
CA ARG A 80 7.29 -18.43 2.45
C ARG A 80 8.18 -17.27 2.90
N LYS A 81 8.61 -16.40 1.98
CA LYS A 81 9.42 -15.21 2.33
C LYS A 81 8.65 -14.20 3.18
N GLU A 82 7.37 -14.02 2.92
CA GLU A 82 6.49 -13.18 3.73
C GLU A 82 6.36 -13.76 5.15
N GLU A 83 6.06 -15.05 5.28
CA GLU A 83 5.96 -15.77 6.56
C GLU A 83 7.25 -15.71 7.38
N GLU A 84 8.41 -15.90 6.75
CA GLU A 84 9.71 -15.77 7.41
C GLU A 84 9.94 -14.36 7.96
N LYS A 85 9.57 -13.34 7.18
CA LYS A 85 9.68 -11.94 7.60
C LYS A 85 8.70 -11.60 8.72
N GLU A 86 7.47 -12.08 8.63
CA GLU A 86 6.45 -11.91 9.67
C GLU A 86 6.84 -12.61 10.97
N ALA A 87 7.40 -13.82 10.90
CA ALA A 87 7.92 -14.52 12.08
C ALA A 87 9.07 -13.75 12.74
N ALA A 88 9.98 -13.15 11.96
CA ALA A 88 11.04 -12.30 12.48
C ALA A 88 10.49 -11.02 13.14
N ASN A 89 9.47 -10.41 12.54
CA ASN A 89 8.79 -9.23 13.10
C ASN A 89 8.03 -9.58 14.39
N ALA A 90 7.39 -10.75 14.46
CA ALA A 90 6.63 -11.20 15.62
C ALA A 90 7.50 -11.28 16.88
N LYS A 91 8.76 -11.72 16.75
CA LYS A 91 9.72 -11.72 17.85
C LYS A 91 9.95 -10.31 18.40
N LYS A 92 10.25 -9.34 17.52
CA LYS A 92 10.46 -7.93 17.89
C LYS A 92 9.21 -7.30 18.50
N MET A 93 8.03 -7.69 18.02
CA MET A 93 6.74 -7.24 18.58
C MET A 93 6.47 -7.81 19.97
N SER A 94 7.07 -8.94 20.35
CA SER A 94 6.87 -9.57 21.66
C SER A 94 7.87 -9.14 22.73
N GLU A 95 8.95 -8.46 22.35
CA GLU A 95 9.99 -7.99 23.27
C GLU A 95 9.45 -6.92 24.23
N GLU A 96 9.62 -7.15 25.53
CA GLU A 96 9.36 -6.15 26.56
C GLU A 96 10.61 -5.29 26.78
N LEU A 97 10.42 -3.97 26.86
CA LEU A 97 11.52 -3.06 27.17
C LEU A 97 11.79 -3.06 28.67
N ALA A 98 13.07 -2.98 29.04
CA ALA A 98 13.46 -2.77 30.43
C ALA A 98 12.89 -1.45 30.97
N SER A 99 12.68 -1.38 32.29
CA SER A 99 12.32 -0.14 33.00
C SER A 99 10.91 0.42 32.74
N GLY A 100 9.96 -0.41 32.27
CA GLY A 100 8.54 -0.02 32.18
C GLY A 100 8.16 0.81 30.95
N PHE A 101 9.06 0.95 29.98
CA PHE A 101 8.74 1.60 28.70
C PHE A 101 7.90 0.70 27.79
N ILE A 102 7.09 1.32 26.92
CA ILE A 102 6.26 0.59 25.95
C ILE A 102 7.04 0.38 24.66
N ASN A 103 7.16 -0.87 24.23
CA ASN A 103 7.63 -1.19 22.88
C ASN A 103 6.57 -0.73 21.86
N PRO A 104 6.87 0.23 20.97
CA PRO A 104 5.89 0.74 20.00
C PRO A 104 5.39 -0.35 19.05
N LEU A 105 6.22 -1.35 18.72
CA LEU A 105 5.82 -2.46 17.86
C LEU A 105 4.84 -3.39 18.57
N ASN A 106 5.06 -3.64 19.86
CA ASN A 106 4.11 -4.39 20.70
C ASN A 106 2.76 -3.67 20.78
N PHE A 107 2.77 -2.35 20.97
CA PHE A 107 1.56 -1.54 20.99
C PHE A 107 0.79 -1.63 19.66
N LEU A 108 1.46 -1.41 18.53
CA LEU A 108 0.85 -1.47 17.20
C LEU A 108 0.27 -2.87 16.91
N ALA A 109 0.95 -3.94 17.31
CA ALA A 109 0.46 -5.30 17.16
C ALA A 109 -0.81 -5.58 17.99
N ARG A 110 -0.89 -5.04 19.20
CA ARG A 110 -2.10 -5.13 20.04
C ARG A 110 -3.23 -4.28 19.48
N LEU A 111 -2.91 -3.11 18.94
CA LEU A 111 -3.87 -2.23 18.28
C LEU A 111 -4.49 -2.93 17.07
N ASP A 112 -3.69 -3.51 16.16
CA ASP A 112 -4.19 -4.21 14.97
C ASP A 112 -5.22 -5.30 15.31
N LYS A 113 -4.96 -6.08 16.36
CA LYS A 113 -5.88 -7.13 16.86
C LYS A 113 -7.19 -6.59 17.42
N LYS A 114 -7.28 -5.30 17.72
CA LYS A 114 -8.45 -4.64 18.31
C LYS A 114 -9.18 -3.73 17.33
N LEU A 115 -8.64 -3.51 16.13
CA LEU A 115 -9.29 -2.67 15.12
C LEU A 115 -10.55 -3.35 14.58
N PRO A 116 -11.68 -2.62 14.49
CA PRO A 116 -12.86 -3.09 13.78
C PRO A 116 -12.61 -3.10 12.25
N ASP A 117 -13.41 -3.88 11.53
CA ASP A 117 -13.26 -4.05 10.07
C ASP A 117 -13.57 -2.77 9.27
N ASP A 118 -14.33 -1.84 9.84
CA ASP A 118 -14.67 -0.55 9.24
C ASP A 118 -13.78 0.60 9.72
N ALA A 119 -12.70 0.30 10.47
CA ALA A 119 -11.78 1.32 10.95
C ALA A 119 -11.12 2.10 9.81
N ILE A 120 -11.08 3.43 9.94
CA ILE A 120 -10.21 4.30 9.13
C ILE A 120 -9.00 4.67 9.99
N LEU A 121 -7.82 4.30 9.51
CA LEU A 121 -6.54 4.56 10.15
C LEU A 121 -5.98 5.87 9.65
N VAL A 122 -5.73 6.79 10.58
CA VAL A 122 -5.00 8.02 10.31
C VAL A 122 -3.68 7.95 11.04
N ALA A 123 -2.59 7.89 10.28
CA ALA A 123 -1.24 7.80 10.79
C ALA A 123 -0.51 9.13 10.50
N ASP A 124 0.10 9.72 11.51
CA ASP A 124 0.89 10.94 11.40
C ASP A 124 2.09 10.85 12.34
N GLY A 125 3.25 11.33 11.90
CA GLY A 125 4.54 11.12 12.57
C GLY A 125 5.64 10.63 11.62
N GLY A 126 6.87 10.60 12.12
CA GLY A 126 8.03 10.08 11.40
C GLY A 126 8.13 8.56 11.51
N ASP A 127 9.11 8.07 12.25
CA ASP A 127 9.41 6.63 12.40
C ASP A 127 8.22 5.81 12.94
N PHE A 128 7.32 6.44 13.67
CA PHE A 128 6.11 5.81 14.17
C PHE A 128 5.16 5.38 13.03
N VAL A 129 4.96 6.24 12.02
CA VAL A 129 4.14 5.91 10.84
C VAL A 129 4.81 4.84 10.01
N GLY A 130 6.14 4.92 9.85
CA GLY A 130 6.92 3.88 9.19
C GLY A 130 6.72 2.52 9.85
N SER A 131 6.69 2.49 11.19
CA SER A 131 6.42 1.27 11.96
C SER A 131 4.98 0.78 11.85
N ALA A 132 4.02 1.70 11.91
CA ALA A 132 2.61 1.38 11.75
C ALA A 132 2.29 0.81 10.36
N ALA A 133 2.91 1.32 9.29
CA ALA A 133 2.64 0.93 7.91
C ALA A 133 2.99 -0.53 7.58
N TYR A 134 3.86 -1.19 8.36
CA TYR A 134 4.15 -2.62 8.17
C TYR A 134 3.56 -3.53 9.26
N ILE A 135 2.98 -2.98 10.34
CA ILE A 135 2.38 -3.77 11.44
C ILE A 135 0.86 -3.74 11.37
N VAL A 136 0.29 -2.56 11.17
CA VAL A 136 -1.16 -2.36 11.19
C VAL A 136 -1.71 -2.54 9.79
N ARG A 137 -2.70 -3.42 9.63
CA ARG A 137 -3.28 -3.81 8.35
C ARG A 137 -4.70 -3.27 8.22
N PRO A 138 -4.95 -2.26 7.35
CA PRO A 138 -6.30 -1.84 6.98
C PRO A 138 -7.11 -3.03 6.47
N ARG A 139 -8.40 -3.10 6.83
CA ARG A 139 -9.27 -4.24 6.49
C ARG A 139 -9.96 -4.09 5.13
N GLY A 140 -9.82 -2.93 4.50
CA GLY A 140 -10.42 -2.59 3.22
C GLY A 140 -9.75 -1.40 2.52
N PRO A 141 -10.18 -1.10 1.27
CA PRO A 141 -9.65 0.01 0.50
C PRO A 141 -9.99 1.35 1.14
N LEU A 142 -9.13 2.36 0.92
CA LEU A 142 -9.30 3.73 1.41
C LEU A 142 -9.40 3.88 2.95
N GLN A 143 -8.96 2.88 3.69
CA GLN A 143 -8.95 2.89 5.17
C GLN A 143 -7.59 3.28 5.77
N TRP A 144 -6.63 3.74 4.97
CA TRP A 144 -5.33 4.22 5.44
C TRP A 144 -5.05 5.61 4.90
N LEU A 145 -4.80 6.55 5.81
CA LEU A 145 -4.47 7.93 5.53
C LEU A 145 -3.15 8.27 6.23
N ASP A 146 -2.15 8.68 5.45
CA ASP A 146 -0.82 9.04 5.95
C ASP A 146 -0.35 10.39 5.33
N PRO A 147 0.79 10.95 5.77
CA PRO A 147 1.30 12.23 5.27
C PRO A 147 1.66 12.27 3.78
N GLY A 148 1.51 11.15 3.06
CA GLY A 148 1.69 11.06 1.63
C GLY A 148 3.12 11.29 1.17
N ALA A 149 3.27 11.65 -0.11
CA ALA A 149 4.57 11.75 -0.76
C ALA A 149 5.48 12.87 -0.20
N PHE A 150 4.93 13.85 0.52
CA PHE A 150 5.75 14.93 1.10
C PHE A 150 6.08 14.71 2.57
N GLY A 151 5.52 13.69 3.22
CA GLY A 151 5.79 13.45 4.64
C GLY A 151 5.34 14.63 5.52
N THR A 152 4.28 15.35 5.14
CA THR A 152 3.84 16.58 5.84
C THR A 152 3.29 16.25 7.23
N LEU A 153 4.12 16.41 8.25
CA LEU A 153 3.72 16.20 9.65
C LEU A 153 2.65 17.21 10.07
N GLY A 154 1.66 16.76 10.83
CA GLY A 154 0.56 17.57 11.35
C GLY A 154 -0.76 17.40 10.58
N VAL A 155 -0.84 16.49 9.60
CA VAL A 155 -2.08 16.18 8.86
C VAL A 155 -3.10 15.39 9.69
N GLY A 156 -2.67 14.74 10.77
CA GLY A 156 -3.47 13.73 11.48
C GLY A 156 -4.83 14.25 11.97
N GLY A 157 -4.85 15.43 12.61
CA GLY A 157 -6.09 16.01 13.12
C GLY A 157 -7.11 16.33 12.01
N GLY A 158 -6.63 16.94 10.91
CA GLY A 158 -7.48 17.28 9.77
C GLY A 158 -8.03 16.03 9.06
N PHE A 159 -7.19 15.02 8.87
CA PHE A 159 -7.59 13.75 8.26
C PHE A 159 -8.59 12.98 9.13
N ALA A 160 -8.39 12.96 10.45
CA ALA A 160 -9.32 12.31 11.36
C ALA A 160 -10.72 12.97 11.32
N LEU A 161 -10.77 14.31 11.34
CA LEU A 161 -12.03 15.04 11.20
C LEU A 161 -12.69 14.79 9.84
N GLY A 162 -11.93 14.86 8.75
CA GLY A 162 -12.43 14.60 7.40
C GLY A 162 -12.98 13.18 7.24
N ALA A 163 -12.25 12.17 7.74
CA ALA A 163 -12.67 10.78 7.73
C ALA A 163 -13.98 10.59 8.51
N LYS A 164 -14.08 11.18 9.71
CA LYS A 164 -15.31 11.12 10.51
C LYS A 164 -16.50 11.71 9.76
N VAL A 165 -16.35 12.90 9.18
CA VAL A 165 -17.45 13.58 8.46
C VAL A 165 -17.87 12.81 7.20
N ARG A 166 -16.91 12.20 6.47
CA ARG A 166 -17.24 11.36 5.30
C ARG A 166 -18.00 10.08 5.68
N VAL A 167 -17.67 9.46 6.81
CA VAL A 167 -18.40 8.29 7.35
C VAL A 167 -19.82 8.66 7.78
N PHE A 168 -20.08 9.92 8.15
CA PHE A 168 -21.41 10.42 8.49
C PHE A 168 -22.33 10.72 7.29
N VAL A 169 -21.82 10.73 6.05
CA VAL A 169 -22.68 10.78 4.86
C VAL A 169 -23.22 9.38 4.57
N ARG A 170 -23.99 8.85 5.52
CA ARG A 170 -24.85 7.68 5.35
C ARG A 170 -26.25 8.05 5.84
N VAL A 171 -26.81 9.09 5.22
CA VAL A 171 -28.24 9.40 5.32
C VAL A 171 -28.91 8.65 4.17
N ASN A 172 -29.76 7.66 4.50
CA ASN A 172 -30.57 6.85 3.57
C ASN A 172 -29.84 5.75 2.75
N GLY A 173 -29.12 4.85 3.43
CA GLY A 173 -29.01 3.44 2.98
C GLY A 173 -28.25 3.10 1.69
N SER A 174 -27.84 4.07 0.86
CA SER A 174 -27.05 3.81 -0.34
C SER A 174 -25.65 4.43 -0.21
N LEU A 175 -24.64 3.57 -0.37
CA LEU A 175 -23.26 3.97 -0.55
C LEU A 175 -23.11 4.47 -1.99
N THR A 176 -23.03 5.79 -2.18
CA THR A 176 -22.63 6.37 -3.47
C THR A 176 -21.20 6.91 -3.32
N ILE A 177 -20.29 6.34 -4.11
CA ILE A 177 -18.90 6.80 -4.22
C ILE A 177 -18.89 8.11 -4.99
#